data_AF-A0A8T4T8U5-F1
#
_entry.id   AF-A0A8T4T8U5-F1
#
_cell.length_a   1.000
_cell.length_b   1.000
_cell.length_c   1.000
_cell.angle_alpha   90.00
_cell.angle_beta   90.00
_cell.angle_gamma   90.00
#
_symmetry.space_group_name_H-M   'P 1'
#
loop_
_entity.id
_entity.type
_entity.pdbx_description
1 polymer ?
#
loop_
_entity_poly.entity_id
_entity_poly.type
_entity_poly.pdbx_seq_one_letter_code
_entity_poly.pdbx_strand_id
1 'polypeptide(L)'
;MKNMELIIAEKPSAAKKIAEALADKKIKEHKNKKVSYFSLEHNGKEITVVPAVGHLYNLAEKDKKGWKYPVFSTEWKPSYEISKSAAFTKIYADTIKKICKDASEIIVACDYDIEGSTIGWNIVRFICNKKDGKRMKFSTLTKDELRKSYENASKHLDFPQIEAGETRHILDWFHGINLSRALTLSIKEAGKGFKVLSTGRVQGPALKIIVEREREIQIFKSVPYWEVELITDKLNAWHENDKFWDKKEADKVLKNAKGKKAVIEIIEKKEFNQSPPNPFDLTSLQLEAYRALRIPPKQTLSIAQELYTEGLISYPRTSSQQIPDSIEYKKIIKDLAHNEDFAKHSKELLRKSKLKPNNGKKEDKAHPAIHPTGELADIKDKKSKDLYDLVVHRFLATFGDDAVRETNTVKIDVNNEKFIAKGTRTVNPGWHPLYGRFLNLKEEELPSLKEGEELKVNEIKIHAQETQPPKRYTPASIIKKMESIGIGTKATRSEIIQTLFDRNYISDDHIKATELGIKTIETLEKYTPEIIDEKLTKHFEDDMEEIQDGKKHKDEILKEAEHSLTQVLEKFKEKEKLIGAALGDAYRETQDEISKVGKCPQCKEGDIRIIYSRKTKSKFL
;
A
#
# COMPACT_ATOMS: atom_id res chain seq x y z
N MET A 1 12.17 21.73 -42.59
CA MET A 1 11.24 21.51 -41.46
C MET A 1 12.10 21.16 -40.26
N LYS A 2 11.93 21.82 -39.11
CA LYS A 2 12.75 21.51 -37.93
C LYS A 2 12.44 20.08 -37.48
N ASN A 3 13.47 19.26 -37.41
CA ASN A 3 13.38 17.86 -37.01
C ASN A 3 13.44 17.77 -35.48
N MET A 4 12.39 18.28 -34.82
CA MET A 4 12.32 18.34 -33.36
C MET A 4 11.53 17.16 -32.79
N GLU A 5 12.13 16.42 -31.87
CA GLU A 5 11.45 15.38 -31.10
C GLU A 5 10.87 15.98 -29.81
N LEU A 6 9.63 15.61 -29.48
CA LEU A 6 8.98 16.00 -28.24
C LEU A 6 8.92 14.82 -27.27
N ILE A 7 9.53 14.96 -26.10
CA ILE A 7 9.39 14.01 -24.99
C ILE A 7 8.37 14.56 -23.98
N ILE A 8 7.36 13.76 -23.65
CA ILE A 8 6.36 14.07 -22.64
C ILE A 8 6.68 13.28 -21.37
N ALA A 9 7.01 13.97 -20.29
CA ALA A 9 7.26 13.36 -18.98
C ALA A 9 6.08 13.61 -18.03
N GLU A 10 5.87 12.75 -17.04
CA GLU A 10 4.73 12.90 -16.13
C GLU A 10 4.89 14.08 -15.16
N LYS A 11 6.08 14.25 -14.58
CA LYS A 11 6.34 15.27 -13.55
C LYS A 11 7.44 16.25 -13.97
N PRO A 12 7.46 17.49 -13.44
CA PRO A 12 8.52 18.46 -13.71
C PRO A 12 9.92 17.96 -13.34
N SER A 13 10.07 17.25 -12.21
CA SER A 13 11.35 16.66 -11.79
C SER A 13 11.84 15.60 -12.78
N ALA A 14 10.96 14.69 -13.21
CA ALA A 14 11.27 13.69 -14.23
C ALA A 14 11.63 14.35 -15.58
N ALA A 15 10.89 15.37 -16.02
CA ALA A 15 11.20 16.11 -17.24
C ALA A 15 12.61 16.71 -17.22
N LYS A 16 13.00 17.29 -16.07
CA LYS A 16 14.34 17.83 -15.87
C LYS A 16 15.41 16.74 -15.92
N LYS A 17 15.23 15.64 -15.18
CA LYS A 17 16.17 14.50 -15.15
C LYS A 17 16.36 13.87 -16.54
N ILE A 18 15.27 13.69 -17.29
CA ILE A 18 15.33 13.19 -18.67
C ILE A 18 16.12 14.15 -19.55
N ALA A 19 15.85 15.46 -19.46
CA ALA A 19 16.57 16.45 -20.24
C ALA A 19 18.08 16.47 -19.89
N GLU A 20 18.43 16.45 -18.61
CA GLU A 20 19.82 16.41 -18.13
C GLU A 20 20.55 15.12 -18.52
N ALA A 21 19.85 13.99 -18.50
CA ALA A 21 20.42 12.71 -18.88
C ALA A 21 20.76 12.67 -20.37
N LEU A 22 19.83 13.10 -21.23
CA LEU A 22 19.98 13.03 -22.68
C LEU A 22 20.89 14.11 -23.26
N ALA A 23 21.06 15.25 -22.59
CA ALA A 23 21.79 16.35 -23.21
C ALA A 23 23.29 16.02 -23.43
N ASP A 24 23.77 16.28 -24.65
CA ASP A 24 25.21 16.22 -24.98
C ASP A 24 25.96 17.42 -24.40
N LYS A 25 25.24 18.53 -24.20
CA LYS A 25 25.72 19.80 -23.64
C LYS A 25 24.78 20.25 -22.51
N LYS A 26 24.82 21.53 -22.14
CA LYS A 26 23.86 22.09 -21.17
C LYS A 26 22.45 22.16 -21.76
N ILE A 27 21.46 21.75 -20.97
CA ILE A 27 20.04 21.97 -21.28
C ILE A 27 19.72 23.48 -21.27
N LYS A 28 18.73 23.89 -22.06
CA LYS A 28 18.13 25.23 -21.98
C LYS A 28 16.74 25.11 -21.36
N GLU A 29 16.54 25.75 -20.22
CA GLU A 29 15.22 25.86 -19.60
C GLU A 29 14.42 26.99 -20.24
N HIS A 30 13.17 26.69 -20.58
CA HIS A 30 12.18 27.65 -21.07
C HIS A 30 11.01 27.70 -20.10
N LYS A 31 10.35 28.86 -20.04
CA LYS A 31 9.14 29.04 -19.24
C LYS A 31 8.01 29.55 -20.09
N ASN A 32 6.88 28.84 -20.07
CA ASN A 32 5.61 29.34 -20.57
C ASN A 32 4.66 29.53 -19.39
N LYS A 33 4.43 30.78 -18.99
CA LYS A 33 3.76 31.11 -17.73
C LYS A 33 4.48 30.44 -16.54
N LYS A 34 3.84 29.49 -15.86
CA LYS A 34 4.39 28.73 -14.72
C LYS A 34 4.92 27.34 -15.11
N VAL A 35 4.91 26.99 -16.40
CA VAL A 35 5.37 25.68 -16.88
C VAL A 35 6.81 25.80 -17.36
N SER A 36 7.73 25.15 -16.64
CA SER A 36 9.11 24.95 -17.11
C SER A 36 9.17 23.73 -18.03
N TYR A 37 9.87 23.88 -19.15
CA TYR A 37 10.19 22.81 -20.11
C TYR A 37 11.61 23.00 -20.64
N PHE A 38 12.20 21.97 -21.23
CA PHE A 38 13.64 21.96 -21.52
C PHE A 38 13.90 21.63 -22.97
N SER A 39 14.82 22.36 -23.62
CA SER A 39 15.34 21.98 -24.94
C SER A 39 16.80 21.55 -24.82
N LEU A 40 17.18 20.51 -25.55
CA LEU A 40 18.54 19.99 -25.61
C LEU A 40 18.87 19.50 -27.02
N GLU A 41 20.15 19.22 -27.22
CA GLU A 41 20.64 18.52 -28.40
C GLU A 41 21.19 17.16 -27.94
N HIS A 42 20.85 16.11 -28.68
CA HIS A 42 21.39 14.77 -28.47
C HIS A 42 21.58 14.07 -29.82
N ASN A 43 22.82 13.64 -30.12
CA ASN A 43 23.17 12.97 -31.38
C ASN A 43 22.71 13.76 -32.63
N GLY A 44 22.85 15.08 -32.61
CA GLY A 44 22.46 15.97 -33.71
C GLY A 44 20.95 16.19 -33.86
N LYS A 45 20.13 15.73 -32.92
CA LYS A 45 18.67 15.95 -32.88
C LYS A 45 18.31 17.03 -31.88
N GLU A 46 17.38 17.91 -32.25
CA GLU A 46 16.75 18.85 -31.31
C GLU A 46 15.64 18.13 -30.54
N ILE A 47 15.74 18.08 -29.21
CA ILE A 47 14.76 17.44 -28.34
C ILE A 47 14.18 18.48 -27.39
N THR A 48 12.85 18.49 -27.25
CA THR A 48 12.15 19.26 -26.22
C THR A 48 11.48 18.31 -25.24
N VAL A 49 11.69 18.51 -23.94
CA VAL A 49 11.07 17.72 -22.86
C VAL A 49 10.07 18.59 -22.09
N VAL A 50 8.81 18.15 -22.01
CA VAL A 50 7.72 18.89 -21.36
C VAL A 50 7.01 18.03 -20.30
N PRO A 51 6.68 18.58 -19.11
CA PRO A 51 5.93 17.86 -18.09
C PRO A 51 4.41 17.95 -18.26
N ALA A 52 3.69 16.89 -17.88
CA ALA A 52 2.23 16.80 -17.89
C ALA A 52 1.55 17.16 -16.54
N VAL A 53 2.27 17.03 -15.41
CA VAL A 53 1.75 17.11 -14.02
C VAL A 53 0.60 16.14 -13.71
N GLY A 54 0.68 14.92 -14.26
CA GLY A 54 -0.33 13.88 -14.10
C GLY A 54 -1.46 13.97 -15.14
N HIS A 55 -2.68 13.59 -14.73
CA HIS A 55 -3.86 13.51 -15.61
C HIS A 55 -4.35 14.89 -16.08
N LEU A 56 -4.07 15.22 -17.35
CA LEU A 56 -4.61 16.41 -18.04
C LEU A 56 -6.03 16.20 -18.60
N TYR A 57 -6.48 14.96 -18.71
CA TYR A 57 -7.84 14.56 -19.09
C TYR A 57 -8.38 13.59 -18.05
N ASN A 58 -9.69 13.66 -17.81
CA ASN A 58 -10.42 12.72 -16.95
C ASN A 58 -11.77 12.37 -17.58
N LEU A 59 -12.40 11.31 -17.10
CA LEU A 59 -13.74 10.92 -17.53
C LEU A 59 -14.83 11.83 -16.94
N ALA A 60 -15.76 12.23 -17.80
CA ALA A 60 -16.95 12.98 -17.46
C ALA A 60 -18.19 12.30 -18.04
N GLU A 61 -19.36 12.60 -17.46
CA GLU A 61 -20.64 12.18 -18.01
C GLU A 61 -20.92 12.96 -19.31
N LYS A 62 -21.20 12.23 -20.38
CA LYS A 62 -21.60 12.83 -21.65
C LYS A 62 -23.04 13.35 -21.54
N ASP A 63 -23.26 14.57 -22.06
CA ASP A 63 -24.59 15.22 -22.10
C ASP A 63 -25.32 15.24 -20.74
N LYS A 64 -24.60 15.56 -19.66
CA LYS A 64 -25.10 15.53 -18.28
C LYS A 64 -26.41 16.32 -18.12
N LYS A 65 -27.51 15.58 -17.92
CA LYS A 65 -28.86 16.10 -17.64
C LYS A 65 -29.26 15.82 -16.20
N GLY A 66 -28.62 16.53 -15.27
CA GLY A 66 -28.92 16.45 -13.83
C GLY A 66 -28.12 15.36 -13.08
N TRP A 67 -28.66 14.92 -11.94
CA TRP A 67 -28.04 13.95 -11.05
C TRP A 67 -28.92 12.70 -11.01
N LYS A 68 -28.67 11.76 -11.93
CA LYS A 68 -29.43 10.52 -12.11
C LYS A 68 -28.52 9.30 -12.16
N TYR A 69 -29.08 8.12 -11.97
CA TYR A 69 -28.46 6.81 -12.17
C TYR A 69 -29.53 5.83 -12.71
N PRO A 70 -29.16 4.83 -13.52
CA PRO A 70 -27.80 4.54 -14.02
C PRO A 70 -27.31 5.53 -15.10
N VAL A 71 -26.00 5.62 -15.26
CA VAL A 71 -25.29 6.38 -16.29
C VAL A 71 -24.04 5.60 -16.73
N PHE A 72 -23.96 5.29 -18.02
CA PHE A 72 -22.82 4.59 -18.64
C PHE A 72 -22.18 5.38 -19.80
N SER A 73 -22.75 6.53 -20.15
CA SER A 73 -22.22 7.39 -21.22
C SER A 73 -21.10 8.29 -20.69
N THR A 74 -19.87 8.01 -21.10
CA THR A 74 -18.68 8.73 -20.67
C THR A 74 -17.93 9.35 -21.84
N GLU A 75 -17.20 10.43 -21.55
CA GLU A 75 -16.25 11.05 -22.47
C GLU A 75 -15.03 11.58 -21.71
N TRP A 76 -13.86 11.55 -22.35
CA TRP A 76 -12.67 12.19 -21.80
C TRP A 76 -12.75 13.70 -22.04
N LYS A 77 -12.64 14.48 -20.96
CA LYS A 77 -12.59 15.95 -21.02
C LYS A 77 -11.35 16.49 -20.32
N PRO A 78 -10.87 17.68 -20.72
CA PRO A 78 -9.79 18.34 -20.02
C PRO A 78 -10.10 18.49 -18.53
N SER A 79 -9.17 18.12 -17.66
CA SER A 79 -9.36 18.08 -16.20
C SER A 79 -9.82 19.43 -15.63
N TYR A 80 -9.31 20.55 -16.17
CA TYR A 80 -9.67 21.91 -15.75
C TYR A 80 -11.12 22.30 -16.08
N GLU A 81 -11.81 21.58 -16.97
CA GLU A 81 -13.23 21.79 -17.29
C GLU A 81 -14.15 20.98 -16.35
N ILE A 82 -13.63 19.90 -15.77
CA ILE A 82 -14.38 19.00 -14.89
C ILE A 82 -14.34 19.50 -13.44
N SER A 83 -13.18 19.95 -12.96
CA SER A 83 -12.98 20.36 -11.56
C SER A 83 -12.21 21.66 -11.42
N LYS A 84 -12.69 22.54 -10.54
CA LYS A 84 -11.99 23.78 -10.14
C LYS A 84 -10.63 23.49 -9.51
N SER A 85 -10.47 22.39 -8.78
CA SER A 85 -9.18 22.01 -8.18
C SER A 85 -8.12 21.67 -9.23
N ALA A 86 -8.54 21.30 -10.45
CA ALA A 86 -7.67 20.97 -11.57
C ALA A 86 -7.40 22.16 -12.51
N ALA A 87 -7.80 23.40 -12.14
CA ALA A 87 -7.61 24.58 -13.00
C ALA A 87 -6.14 24.81 -13.41
N PHE A 88 -5.18 24.39 -12.57
CA PHE A 88 -3.76 24.49 -12.86
C PHE A 88 -3.32 23.64 -14.06
N THR A 89 -4.06 22.59 -14.43
CA THR A 89 -3.72 21.69 -15.55
C THR A 89 -3.81 22.39 -16.91
N LYS A 90 -4.64 23.44 -17.03
CA LYS A 90 -4.85 24.19 -18.27
C LYS A 90 -3.57 24.74 -18.87
N ILE A 91 -2.71 25.35 -18.04
CA ILE A 91 -1.45 25.95 -18.53
C ILE A 91 -0.47 24.90 -19.06
N TYR A 92 -0.51 23.66 -18.56
CA TYR A 92 0.29 22.55 -19.05
C TYR A 92 -0.26 22.05 -20.38
N ALA A 93 -1.58 21.84 -20.48
CA ALA A 93 -2.23 21.46 -21.72
C ALA A 93 -1.97 22.47 -22.86
N ASP A 94 -2.12 23.77 -22.58
CA ASP A 94 -1.84 24.85 -23.54
C ASP A 94 -0.36 24.87 -23.97
N THR A 95 0.56 24.60 -23.04
CA THR A 95 2.02 24.56 -23.32
C THR A 95 2.36 23.38 -24.20
N ILE A 96 1.88 22.18 -23.88
CA ILE A 96 2.10 20.98 -24.69
C ILE A 96 1.48 21.16 -26.09
N LYS A 97 0.26 21.70 -26.17
CA LYS A 97 -0.40 22.00 -27.46
C LYS A 97 0.42 22.94 -28.34
N LYS A 98 1.08 23.94 -27.75
CA LYS A 98 1.96 24.85 -28.48
C LYS A 98 3.18 24.11 -29.04
N ILE A 99 3.85 23.31 -28.21
CA ILE A 99 5.09 22.60 -28.60
C ILE A 99 4.79 21.47 -29.61
N CYS A 100 3.66 20.77 -29.48
CA CYS A 100 3.27 19.69 -30.37
C CYS A 100 3.08 20.12 -31.84
N LYS A 101 2.89 21.41 -32.12
CA LYS A 101 2.77 21.92 -33.51
C LYS A 101 4.09 21.80 -34.29
N ASP A 102 5.22 21.94 -33.60
CA ASP A 102 6.55 21.95 -34.20
C ASP A 102 7.25 20.59 -34.12
N ALA A 103 6.63 19.60 -33.46
CA ALA A 103 7.20 18.28 -33.25
C ALA A 103 7.00 17.35 -34.46
N SER A 104 8.10 16.80 -34.99
CA SER A 104 8.05 15.75 -36.01
C SER A 104 7.71 14.39 -35.40
N GLU A 105 8.14 14.15 -34.16
CA GLU A 105 7.94 12.91 -33.43
C GLU A 105 7.57 13.17 -31.96
N ILE A 106 6.75 12.28 -31.38
CA ILE A 106 6.34 12.36 -29.97
C ILE A 106 6.76 11.08 -29.27
N ILE A 107 7.44 11.23 -28.14
CA ILE A 107 7.94 10.16 -27.28
C ILE A 107 7.31 10.33 -25.90
N VAL A 108 6.60 9.30 -25.43
CA VAL A 108 6.03 9.26 -24.09
C VAL A 108 7.06 8.69 -23.12
N ALA A 109 7.41 9.50 -22.13
CA ALA A 109 8.32 9.19 -21.02
C ALA A 109 7.66 9.45 -19.65
N CYS A 110 6.34 9.22 -19.57
CA CYS A 110 5.64 9.08 -18.28
C CYS A 110 6.15 7.84 -17.53
N ASP A 111 5.87 7.72 -16.24
CA ASP A 111 6.29 6.57 -15.44
C ASP A 111 5.84 5.26 -16.11
N TYR A 112 6.64 4.19 -16.03
CA TYR A 112 6.41 2.96 -16.80
C TYR A 112 5.35 2.04 -16.16
N ASP A 113 4.20 2.61 -15.78
CA ASP A 113 3.02 1.88 -15.32
C ASP A 113 1.80 2.11 -16.24
N ILE A 114 0.67 1.50 -15.86
CA ILE A 114 -0.62 1.61 -16.55
C ILE A 114 -1.10 3.06 -16.57
N GLU A 115 -0.94 3.77 -15.44
CA GLU A 115 -1.39 5.16 -15.31
C GLU A 115 -0.57 6.09 -16.20
N GLY A 116 0.76 5.99 -16.18
CA GLY A 116 1.65 6.77 -17.03
C GLY A 116 1.41 6.52 -18.52
N SER A 117 1.08 5.29 -18.90
CA SER A 117 0.70 4.95 -20.28
C SER A 117 -0.61 5.62 -20.69
N THR A 118 -1.62 5.63 -19.81
CA THR A 118 -2.91 6.30 -20.02
C THR A 118 -2.76 7.82 -20.09
N ILE A 119 -1.96 8.42 -19.21
CA ILE A 119 -1.65 9.86 -19.21
C ILE A 119 -1.00 10.25 -20.54
N GLY A 120 0.07 9.55 -20.92
CA GLY A 120 0.79 9.81 -22.15
C GLY A 120 -0.11 9.69 -23.38
N TRP A 121 -0.92 8.63 -23.45
CA TRP A 121 -1.86 8.43 -24.56
C TRP A 121 -2.89 9.56 -24.67
N ASN A 122 -3.51 9.97 -23.55
CA ASN A 122 -4.47 11.06 -23.54
C ASN A 122 -3.87 12.37 -24.07
N ILE A 123 -2.61 12.65 -23.77
CA ILE A 123 -1.91 13.83 -24.30
C ILE A 123 -1.67 13.68 -25.80
N VAL A 124 -1.16 12.53 -26.24
CA VAL A 124 -0.88 12.23 -27.65
C VAL A 124 -2.14 12.38 -28.51
N ARG A 125 -3.25 11.75 -28.10
CA ARG A 125 -4.48 11.74 -28.90
C ARG A 125 -5.28 13.04 -28.82
N PHE A 126 -5.40 13.67 -27.65
CA PHE A 126 -6.31 14.81 -27.47
C PHE A 126 -5.61 16.17 -27.58
N ILE A 127 -4.35 16.27 -27.15
CA ILE A 127 -3.61 17.54 -27.19
C ILE A 127 -2.81 17.65 -28.48
N CYS A 128 -2.10 16.58 -28.84
CA CYS A 128 -1.19 16.57 -29.98
C CYS A 128 -1.84 16.04 -31.26
N ASN A 129 -3.06 15.50 -31.17
CA ASN A 129 -3.86 15.01 -32.28
C ASN A 129 -3.09 14.02 -33.18
N LYS A 130 -2.36 13.10 -32.55
CA LYS A 130 -1.65 12.01 -33.21
C LYS A 130 -2.32 10.68 -32.90
N LYS A 131 -2.18 9.72 -33.83
CA LYS A 131 -2.73 8.36 -33.69
C LYS A 131 -1.82 7.42 -32.90
N ASP A 132 -0.55 7.79 -32.73
CA ASP A 132 0.47 6.98 -32.08
C ASP A 132 1.66 7.85 -31.65
N GLY A 133 2.61 7.26 -30.94
CA GLY A 133 3.89 7.82 -30.56
C GLY A 133 4.88 6.73 -30.13
N LYS A 134 6.09 7.14 -29.77
CA LYS A 134 7.09 6.22 -29.20
C LYS A 134 6.94 6.11 -27.69
N ARG A 135 7.45 5.03 -27.10
CA ARG A 135 7.44 4.81 -25.64
C ARG A 135 8.84 4.56 -25.10
N MET A 136 9.31 5.47 -24.23
CA MET A 136 10.44 5.19 -23.35
C MET A 136 9.96 4.32 -22.19
N LYS A 137 10.73 3.26 -21.88
CA LYS A 137 10.49 2.31 -20.80
C LYS A 137 11.71 2.30 -19.88
N PHE A 138 11.55 2.71 -18.63
CA PHE A 138 12.62 2.81 -17.64
C PHE A 138 12.06 2.54 -16.25
N SER A 139 12.90 1.99 -15.37
CA SER A 139 12.62 1.70 -13.97
C SER A 139 13.42 2.58 -13.01
N THR A 140 14.40 3.35 -13.49
CA THR A 140 15.09 4.40 -12.71
C THR A 140 15.21 5.67 -13.55
N LEU A 141 15.47 6.80 -12.88
CA LEU A 141 15.80 8.08 -13.51
C LEU A 141 17.32 8.35 -13.54
N THR A 142 18.12 7.27 -13.58
CA THR A 142 19.59 7.38 -13.73
C THR A 142 19.95 7.76 -15.16
N LYS A 143 21.09 8.44 -15.34
CA LYS A 143 21.54 8.91 -16.65
C LYS A 143 21.72 7.77 -17.65
N ASP A 144 22.34 6.67 -17.22
CA ASP A 144 22.63 5.53 -18.08
C ASP A 144 21.34 4.85 -18.58
N GLU A 145 20.38 4.60 -17.67
CA GLU A 145 19.12 3.96 -18.04
C GLU A 145 18.26 4.86 -18.94
N LEU A 146 18.20 6.17 -18.66
CA LEU A 146 17.39 7.09 -19.47
C LEU A 146 17.93 7.24 -20.90
N ARG A 147 19.25 7.28 -21.09
CA ARG A 147 19.88 7.26 -22.41
C ARG A 147 19.55 5.96 -23.15
N LYS A 148 19.76 4.81 -22.49
CA LYS A 148 19.43 3.50 -23.06
C LYS A 148 17.95 3.40 -23.41
N SER A 149 17.06 3.93 -22.58
CA SER A 149 15.61 3.93 -22.79
C SER A 149 15.18 4.81 -23.97
N TYR A 150 15.84 5.94 -24.17
CA TYR A 150 15.63 6.81 -25.33
C TYR A 150 16.12 6.15 -26.62
N GLU A 151 17.34 5.60 -26.62
CA GLU A 151 17.94 4.94 -27.77
C GLU A 151 17.15 3.69 -28.20
N ASN A 152 16.60 2.96 -27.24
CA ASN A 152 15.81 1.75 -27.46
C ASN A 152 14.30 2.00 -27.30
N ALA A 153 13.83 3.24 -27.47
CA ALA A 153 12.42 3.56 -27.32
C ALA A 153 11.57 2.71 -28.26
N SER A 154 10.48 2.15 -27.73
CA SER A 154 9.53 1.38 -28.55
C SER A 154 8.96 2.29 -29.64
N LYS A 155 8.87 1.75 -30.86
CA LYS A 155 8.35 2.47 -32.04
C LYS A 155 6.88 2.87 -31.89
N HIS A 156 6.15 2.13 -31.07
CA HIS A 156 4.72 2.30 -30.81
C HIS A 156 4.46 2.40 -29.32
N LEU A 157 3.36 3.06 -28.96
CA LEU A 157 2.83 3.02 -27.62
C LEU A 157 2.35 1.60 -27.27
N ASP A 158 2.30 1.31 -25.97
CA ASP A 158 1.87 0.02 -25.45
C ASP A 158 0.33 -0.01 -25.36
N PHE A 159 -0.33 -0.28 -26.48
CA PHE A 159 -1.80 -0.23 -26.59
C PHE A 159 -2.52 -1.19 -25.64
N PRO A 160 -2.08 -2.44 -25.41
CA PRO A 160 -2.68 -3.31 -24.38
C PRO A 160 -2.63 -2.68 -22.98
N GLN A 161 -1.49 -2.09 -22.60
CA GLN A 161 -1.36 -1.41 -21.31
C GLN A 161 -2.25 -0.16 -21.21
N ILE A 162 -2.37 0.60 -22.30
CA ILE A 162 -3.27 1.76 -22.41
C ILE A 162 -4.73 1.32 -22.28
N GLU A 163 -5.13 0.27 -23.00
CA GLU A 163 -6.50 -0.24 -23.02
C GLU A 163 -6.92 -0.74 -21.64
N ALA A 164 -6.03 -1.43 -20.92
CA ALA A 164 -6.29 -1.84 -19.54
C ALA A 164 -6.47 -0.63 -18.60
N GLY A 165 -5.65 0.41 -18.76
CA GLY A 165 -5.77 1.64 -18.00
C GLY A 165 -7.08 2.39 -18.27
N GLU A 166 -7.44 2.56 -19.55
CA GLU A 166 -8.73 3.16 -19.91
C GLU A 166 -9.92 2.38 -19.37
N THR A 167 -9.88 1.05 -19.50
CA THR A 167 -10.96 0.18 -19.03
C THR A 167 -11.13 0.32 -17.53
N ARG A 168 -10.03 0.30 -16.77
CA ARG A 168 -10.06 0.56 -15.32
C ARG A 168 -10.66 1.91 -14.98
N HIS A 169 -10.23 2.98 -15.64
CA HIS A 169 -10.79 4.33 -15.43
C HIS A 169 -12.31 4.35 -15.68
N ILE A 170 -12.79 3.70 -16.74
CA ILE A 170 -14.22 3.64 -17.07
C ILE A 170 -14.98 2.77 -16.07
N LEU A 171 -14.45 1.61 -15.69
CA LEU A 171 -15.06 0.72 -14.68
C LEU A 171 -15.21 1.41 -13.33
N ASP A 172 -14.14 2.05 -12.85
CA ASP A 172 -14.14 2.77 -11.58
C ASP A 172 -15.07 3.99 -11.65
N TRP A 173 -15.20 4.64 -12.82
CA TRP A 173 -16.19 5.69 -13.05
C TRP A 173 -17.62 5.16 -13.04
N PHE A 174 -17.92 4.06 -13.74
CA PHE A 174 -19.25 3.42 -13.78
C PHE A 174 -19.72 3.09 -12.37
N HIS A 175 -18.90 2.36 -11.62
CA HIS A 175 -19.22 1.99 -10.23
C HIS A 175 -19.28 3.24 -9.34
N GLY A 176 -18.25 4.09 -9.37
CA GLY A 176 -18.16 5.25 -8.50
C GLY A 176 -19.32 6.23 -8.67
N ILE A 177 -19.65 6.63 -9.90
CA ILE A 177 -20.73 7.58 -10.16
C ILE A 177 -22.09 6.98 -9.85
N ASN A 178 -22.38 5.77 -10.33
CA ASN A 178 -23.71 5.19 -10.14
C ASN A 178 -23.98 4.85 -8.68
N LEU A 179 -23.03 4.18 -8.00
CA LEU A 179 -23.23 3.78 -6.62
C LEU A 179 -23.26 4.99 -5.68
N SER A 180 -22.40 6.00 -5.89
CA SER A 180 -22.44 7.22 -5.07
C SER A 180 -23.73 8.02 -5.26
N ARG A 181 -24.24 8.11 -6.50
CA ARG A 181 -25.54 8.74 -6.78
C ARG A 181 -26.69 7.95 -6.17
N ALA A 182 -26.68 6.63 -6.30
CA ALA A 182 -27.68 5.75 -5.72
C ALA A 182 -27.77 5.92 -4.19
N LEU A 183 -26.62 5.84 -3.49
CA LEU A 183 -26.55 6.04 -2.04
C LEU A 183 -26.96 7.45 -1.60
N THR A 184 -26.55 8.49 -2.34
CA THR A 184 -26.86 9.87 -1.97
C THR A 184 -28.32 10.23 -2.25
N LEU A 185 -28.87 9.77 -3.37
CA LEU A 185 -30.27 10.02 -3.72
C LEU A 185 -31.24 9.20 -2.88
N SER A 186 -30.85 7.99 -2.45
CA SER A 186 -31.67 7.20 -1.54
C SER A 186 -31.96 7.92 -0.23
N ILE A 187 -30.95 8.54 0.39
CA ILE A 187 -31.10 9.35 1.61
C ILE A 187 -32.06 10.53 1.38
N LYS A 188 -31.94 11.18 0.21
CA LYS A 188 -32.84 12.28 -0.16
C LYS A 188 -34.28 11.78 -0.30
N GLU A 189 -34.49 10.66 -0.99
CA GLU A 189 -35.80 10.04 -1.19
C GLU A 189 -36.45 9.58 0.12
N ALA A 190 -35.63 9.16 1.08
CA ALA A 190 -36.07 8.82 2.44
C ALA A 190 -36.41 10.05 3.31
N GLY A 191 -36.33 11.28 2.77
CA GLY A 191 -36.62 12.51 3.51
C GLY A 191 -35.57 12.88 4.56
N LYS A 192 -34.37 12.28 4.52
CA LYS A 192 -33.28 12.53 5.48
C LYS A 192 -32.32 13.66 5.05
N GLY A 193 -32.69 14.40 3.99
CA GLY A 193 -31.93 15.51 3.43
C GLY A 193 -30.86 15.07 2.42
N PHE A 194 -30.05 16.00 1.93
CA PHE A 194 -28.98 15.70 0.98
C PHE A 194 -27.64 15.49 1.69
N LYS A 195 -27.16 14.24 1.72
CA LYS A 195 -25.86 13.84 2.29
C LYS A 195 -25.08 13.05 1.26
N VAL A 196 -23.86 13.50 0.98
CA VAL A 196 -23.02 12.83 -0.02
C VAL A 196 -22.42 11.58 0.62
N LEU A 197 -22.91 10.43 0.17
CA LEU A 197 -22.29 9.13 0.42
C LEU A 197 -21.66 8.62 -0.86
N SER A 198 -20.63 7.80 -0.71
CA SER A 198 -19.93 7.30 -1.88
C SER A 198 -19.23 5.99 -1.56
N THR A 199 -19.34 5.08 -2.52
CA THR A 199 -18.63 3.81 -2.55
C THR A 199 -18.13 3.61 -3.97
N GLY A 200 -17.22 2.68 -4.15
CA GLY A 200 -16.67 2.29 -5.44
C GLY A 200 -16.34 0.82 -5.41
N ARG A 201 -16.00 0.29 -6.59
CA ARG A 201 -15.76 -1.14 -6.82
C ARG A 201 -14.86 -1.78 -5.75
N VAL A 202 -13.77 -1.13 -5.35
CA VAL A 202 -12.85 -1.67 -4.32
C VAL A 202 -13.14 -1.12 -2.91
N GLN A 203 -13.75 0.06 -2.79
CA GLN A 203 -13.99 0.72 -1.49
C GLN A 203 -15.02 -0.04 -0.65
N GLY A 204 -16.10 -0.52 -1.26
CA GLY A 204 -17.15 -1.30 -0.59
C GLY A 204 -16.62 -2.60 0.01
N PRO A 205 -15.99 -3.48 -0.79
CA PRO A 205 -15.36 -4.71 -0.28
C PRO A 205 -14.26 -4.44 0.75
N ALA A 206 -13.44 -3.40 0.57
CA ALA A 206 -12.42 -3.04 1.57
C ALA A 206 -13.05 -2.66 2.92
N LEU A 207 -14.15 -1.89 2.90
CA LEU A 207 -14.91 -1.54 4.10
C LEU A 207 -15.55 -2.79 4.73
N LYS A 208 -16.07 -3.72 3.92
CA LYS A 208 -16.65 -4.97 4.40
C LYS A 208 -15.68 -5.78 5.26
N ILE A 209 -14.44 -5.95 4.80
CA ILE A 209 -13.37 -6.66 5.55
C ILE A 209 -13.13 -6.04 6.94
N ILE A 210 -13.19 -4.71 7.02
CA ILE A 210 -12.99 -3.98 8.27
C ILE A 210 -14.21 -4.15 9.18
N VAL A 211 -15.42 -4.05 8.63
CA VAL A 211 -16.67 -4.25 9.38
C VAL A 211 -16.79 -5.69 9.90
N GLU A 212 -16.42 -6.70 9.11
CA GLU A 212 -16.38 -8.09 9.56
C GLU A 212 -15.45 -8.28 10.75
N ARG A 213 -14.25 -7.68 10.73
CA ARG A 213 -13.35 -7.69 11.88
C ARG A 213 -13.96 -6.98 13.10
N GLU A 214 -14.66 -5.87 12.91
CA GLU A 214 -15.32 -5.18 14.04
C GLU A 214 -16.46 -6.03 14.62
N ARG A 215 -17.24 -6.71 13.77
CA ARG A 215 -18.28 -7.65 14.21
C ARG A 215 -17.69 -8.84 14.96
N GLU A 216 -16.60 -9.44 14.47
CA GLU A 216 -15.85 -10.49 15.17
C GLU A 216 -15.46 -10.06 16.58
N ILE A 217 -14.97 -8.82 16.73
CA ILE A 217 -14.59 -8.26 18.03
C ILE A 217 -15.82 -8.03 18.93
N GLN A 218 -16.91 -7.50 18.38
CA GLN A 218 -18.12 -7.17 19.15
C GLN A 218 -18.84 -8.41 19.67
N ILE A 219 -18.91 -9.50 18.90
CA ILE A 219 -19.57 -10.74 19.31
C ILE A 219 -18.65 -11.66 20.13
N PHE A 220 -17.36 -11.34 20.20
CA PHE A 220 -16.38 -12.15 20.90
C PHE A 220 -16.71 -12.23 22.39
N LYS A 221 -16.87 -13.44 22.89
CA LYS A 221 -17.05 -13.71 24.32
C LYS A 221 -15.74 -14.27 24.86
N SER A 222 -15.13 -13.53 25.77
CA SER A 222 -13.93 -13.97 26.48
C SER A 222 -14.22 -15.27 27.21
N VAL A 223 -13.41 -16.28 26.91
CA VAL A 223 -13.38 -17.55 27.63
C VAL A 223 -12.17 -17.53 28.56
N PRO A 224 -12.36 -17.73 29.89
CA PRO A 224 -11.26 -17.83 30.83
C PRO A 224 -10.47 -19.11 30.59
N TYR A 225 -9.17 -19.03 30.82
CA TYR A 225 -8.27 -20.16 30.86
C TYR A 225 -7.20 -19.90 31.93
N TRP A 226 -6.52 -20.98 32.33
CA TRP A 226 -5.46 -20.91 33.31
C TRP A 226 -4.17 -21.42 32.70
N GLU A 227 -3.07 -20.73 32.99
CA GLU A 227 -1.73 -21.15 32.64
C GLU A 227 -0.98 -21.43 33.94
N VAL A 228 -0.16 -22.47 33.97
CA VAL A 228 0.63 -22.81 35.17
C VAL A 228 2.09 -22.52 34.88
N GLU A 229 2.66 -21.60 35.65
CA GLU A 229 4.07 -21.19 35.57
C GLU A 229 4.85 -21.79 36.74
N LEU A 230 5.92 -22.51 36.40
CA LEU A 230 6.95 -22.97 37.33
C LEU A 230 8.06 -21.91 37.40
N ILE A 231 8.28 -21.36 38.59
CA ILE A 231 9.35 -20.40 38.87
C ILE A 231 10.43 -21.11 39.68
N THR A 232 11.63 -21.20 39.10
CA THR A 232 12.79 -21.82 39.76
C THR A 232 13.84 -20.79 40.13
N ASP A 233 14.96 -21.25 40.69
CA ASP A 233 16.13 -20.42 40.97
C ASP A 233 16.89 -19.99 39.70
N LYS A 234 16.71 -20.69 38.58
CA LYS A 234 17.46 -20.43 37.33
C LYS A 234 16.60 -19.90 36.19
N LEU A 235 15.37 -20.36 36.07
CA LEU A 235 14.50 -20.03 34.94
C LEU A 235 13.01 -20.19 35.27
N ASN A 236 12.16 -19.62 34.43
CA ASN A 236 10.72 -19.82 34.45
C ASN A 236 10.30 -20.73 33.30
N ALA A 237 9.36 -21.63 33.57
CA ALA A 237 8.82 -22.57 32.60
C ALA A 237 7.30 -22.62 32.67
N TRP A 238 6.66 -22.82 31.53
CA TRP A 238 5.19 -22.92 31.43
C TRP A 238 4.80 -24.38 31.26
N HIS A 239 3.69 -24.79 31.85
CA HIS A 239 3.22 -26.17 31.70
C HIS A 239 2.99 -26.53 30.22
N GLU A 240 3.30 -27.77 29.82
CA GLU A 240 3.29 -28.19 28.40
C GLU A 240 1.93 -28.07 27.71
N ASN A 241 0.84 -28.25 28.48
CA ASN A 241 -0.53 -28.11 27.99
C ASN A 241 -0.88 -26.69 27.53
N ASP A 242 -0.01 -25.69 27.77
CA ASP A 242 -0.19 -24.26 27.47
C ASP A 242 -1.38 -23.66 28.25
N LYS A 243 -2.61 -24.12 27.97
CA LYS A 243 -3.86 -23.60 28.53
C LYS A 243 -4.74 -24.70 29.12
N PHE A 244 -5.19 -24.45 30.35
CA PHE A 244 -6.21 -25.24 31.02
C PHE A 244 -7.56 -24.50 30.94
N TRP A 245 -8.60 -25.16 30.44
CA TRP A 245 -9.94 -24.57 30.33
C TRP A 245 -10.83 -24.82 31.55
N ASP A 246 -10.44 -25.75 32.42
CA ASP A 246 -11.04 -25.96 33.74
C ASP A 246 -10.00 -25.65 34.82
N LYS A 247 -10.32 -24.71 35.71
CA LYS A 247 -9.46 -24.35 36.85
C LYS A 247 -9.09 -25.56 37.69
N LYS A 248 -9.99 -26.54 37.84
CA LYS A 248 -9.72 -27.75 38.62
C LYS A 248 -8.58 -28.57 38.06
N GLU A 249 -8.35 -28.54 36.74
CA GLU A 249 -7.22 -29.23 36.12
C GLU A 249 -5.90 -28.51 36.44
N ALA A 250 -5.87 -27.17 36.33
CA ALA A 250 -4.71 -26.38 36.76
C ALA A 250 -4.42 -26.55 38.26
N ASP A 251 -5.46 -26.61 39.11
CA ASP A 251 -5.33 -26.86 40.55
C ASP A 251 -4.80 -28.27 40.85
N LYS A 252 -5.13 -29.28 40.01
CA LYS A 252 -4.56 -30.64 40.13
C LYS A 252 -3.07 -30.63 39.84
N VAL A 253 -2.65 -29.97 38.76
CA VAL A 253 -1.22 -29.81 38.41
C VAL A 253 -0.47 -29.15 39.56
N LEU A 254 -1.00 -28.04 40.09
CA LEU A 254 -0.38 -27.37 41.22
C LEU A 254 -0.25 -28.28 42.44
N LYS A 255 -1.31 -29.03 42.80
CA LYS A 255 -1.29 -29.98 43.92
C LYS A 255 -0.27 -31.11 43.71
N ASN A 256 -0.18 -31.64 42.49
CA ASN A 256 0.73 -32.72 42.14
C ASN A 256 2.19 -32.27 42.18
N ALA A 257 2.49 -31.05 41.74
CA ALA A 257 3.84 -30.51 41.64
C ALA A 257 4.33 -29.84 42.95
N LYS A 258 3.42 -29.41 43.84
CA LYS A 258 3.79 -28.67 45.06
C LYS A 258 4.71 -29.47 45.99
N GLY A 259 5.84 -28.86 46.35
CA GLY A 259 6.83 -29.45 47.26
C GLY A 259 7.62 -30.61 46.66
N LYS A 260 7.49 -30.86 45.35
CA LYS A 260 8.24 -31.87 44.60
C LYS A 260 9.50 -31.25 43.99
N LYS A 261 10.44 -32.12 43.64
CA LYS A 261 11.68 -31.71 42.95
C LYS A 261 11.36 -31.43 41.49
N ALA A 262 11.95 -30.36 40.96
CA ALA A 262 11.95 -30.09 39.53
C ALA A 262 13.25 -30.64 38.94
N VAL A 263 13.15 -31.55 37.97
CA VAL A 263 14.31 -32.19 37.34
C VAL A 263 14.28 -31.90 35.86
N ILE A 264 15.42 -31.46 35.31
CA ILE A 264 15.54 -31.28 33.87
C ILE A 264 15.55 -32.65 33.21
N GLU A 265 14.51 -32.94 32.43
CA GLU A 265 14.37 -34.21 31.74
C GLU A 265 15.13 -34.19 30.42
N ILE A 266 14.91 -33.16 29.61
CA ILE A 266 15.45 -33.05 28.25
C ILE A 266 15.85 -31.61 27.96
N ILE A 267 17.01 -31.43 27.31
CA ILE A 267 17.42 -30.16 26.72
C ILE A 267 17.54 -30.36 25.20
N GLU A 268 16.55 -29.87 24.45
CA GLU A 268 16.55 -29.94 22.99
C GLU A 268 17.12 -28.64 22.41
N LYS A 269 18.17 -28.76 21.59
CA LYS A 269 18.72 -27.65 20.82
C LYS A 269 18.40 -27.84 19.35
N LYS A 270 17.76 -26.84 18.75
CA LYS A 270 17.46 -26.84 17.32
C LYS A 270 18.02 -25.60 16.67
N GLU A 271 19.07 -25.79 15.88
CA GLU A 271 19.56 -24.76 14.97
C GLU A 271 18.70 -24.72 13.70
N PHE A 272 18.46 -23.51 13.20
CA PHE A 272 17.82 -23.29 11.92
C PHE A 272 18.44 -22.10 11.21
N ASN A 273 18.50 -22.20 9.88
CA ASN A 273 18.91 -21.10 9.03
C ASN A 273 17.73 -20.14 8.82
N GLN A 274 17.99 -18.87 9.07
CA GLN A 274 17.11 -17.78 8.72
C GLN A 274 17.68 -17.06 7.51
N SER A 275 17.09 -17.34 6.35
CA SER A 275 17.50 -16.69 5.10
C SER A 275 17.32 -15.17 5.15
N PRO A 276 18.13 -14.44 4.37
CA PRO A 276 18.00 -13.00 4.25
C PRO A 276 16.60 -12.56 3.82
N PRO A 277 16.22 -11.31 4.07
CA PRO A 277 14.98 -10.78 3.52
C PRO A 277 14.98 -10.75 2.00
N ASN A 278 13.80 -10.91 1.40
CA ASN A 278 13.60 -10.63 -0.02
C ASN A 278 13.68 -9.12 -0.31
N PRO A 279 14.08 -8.70 -1.52
CA PRO A 279 13.95 -7.33 -1.98
C PRO A 279 12.53 -6.78 -1.80
N PHE A 280 12.40 -5.47 -1.64
CA PHE A 280 11.10 -4.85 -1.44
C PHE A 280 10.26 -4.86 -2.72
N ASP A 281 9.04 -5.38 -2.63
CA ASP A 281 7.91 -4.88 -3.43
C ASP A 281 7.27 -3.67 -2.70
N LEU A 282 6.32 -2.98 -3.34
CA LEU A 282 5.66 -1.82 -2.70
C LEU A 282 4.96 -2.19 -1.39
N THR A 283 4.29 -3.35 -1.35
CA THR A 283 3.52 -3.77 -0.18
C THR A 283 4.44 -4.01 1.01
N SER A 284 5.50 -4.81 0.84
CA SER A 284 6.51 -5.08 1.87
C SER A 284 7.25 -3.83 2.31
N LEU A 285 7.53 -2.87 1.42
CA LEU A 285 8.06 -1.56 1.80
C LEU A 285 7.08 -0.81 2.72
N GLN A 286 5.80 -0.75 2.37
CA GLN A 286 4.78 -0.09 3.19
C GLN A 286 4.61 -0.77 4.57
N LEU A 287 4.67 -2.11 4.62
CA LEU A 287 4.58 -2.86 5.87
C LEU A 287 5.78 -2.59 6.78
N GLU A 288 7.00 -2.66 6.24
CA GLU A 288 8.22 -2.46 7.01
C GLU A 288 8.42 -0.99 7.41
N ALA A 289 8.06 -0.04 6.56
CA ALA A 289 8.09 1.38 6.89
C ALA A 289 7.09 1.71 8.02
N TYR A 290 5.89 1.12 8.00
CA TYR A 290 4.95 1.29 9.11
C TYR A 290 5.45 0.64 10.41
N ARG A 291 6.04 -0.57 10.32
CA ARG A 291 6.57 -1.30 11.49
C ARG A 291 7.76 -0.58 12.13
N ALA A 292 8.76 -0.23 11.33
CA ALA A 292 10.05 0.25 11.79
C ALA A 292 10.11 1.77 11.92
N LEU A 293 9.40 2.52 11.06
CA LEU A 293 9.49 3.98 10.98
C LEU A 293 8.19 4.70 11.37
N ARG A 294 7.09 3.95 11.61
CA ARG A 294 5.75 4.50 11.86
C ARG A 294 5.24 5.41 10.73
N ILE A 295 5.70 5.18 9.50
CA ILE A 295 5.25 5.92 8.32
C ILE A 295 4.01 5.22 7.74
N PRO A 296 2.86 5.91 7.60
CA PRO A 296 1.66 5.31 6.99
C PRO A 296 1.89 4.90 5.52
N PRO A 297 1.18 3.88 5.01
CA PRO A 297 1.38 3.38 3.65
C PRO A 297 1.24 4.43 2.52
N LYS A 298 0.25 5.33 2.61
CA LYS A 298 0.08 6.43 1.63
C LYS A 298 1.27 7.38 1.64
N GLN A 299 1.76 7.74 2.83
CA GLN A 299 2.94 8.58 2.98
C GLN A 299 4.20 7.86 2.48
N THR A 300 4.33 6.55 2.75
CA THR A 300 5.44 5.73 2.27
C THR A 300 5.54 5.75 0.74
N LEU A 301 4.42 5.58 0.02
CA LEU A 301 4.40 5.65 -1.43
C LEU A 301 4.75 7.07 -1.94
N SER A 302 4.26 8.11 -1.28
CA SER A 302 4.59 9.51 -1.65
C SER A 302 6.10 9.76 -1.57
N ILE A 303 6.72 9.41 -0.43
CA ILE A 303 8.16 9.58 -0.21
C ILE A 303 8.96 8.71 -1.17
N ALA A 304 8.58 7.45 -1.37
CA ALA A 304 9.27 6.57 -2.31
C ALA A 304 9.21 7.12 -3.76
N GLN A 305 8.08 7.70 -4.15
CA GLN A 305 7.96 8.35 -5.46
C GLN A 305 8.87 9.58 -5.56
N GLU A 306 9.01 10.37 -4.50
CA GLU A 306 9.94 11.51 -4.46
C GLU A 306 11.39 11.03 -4.62
N LEU A 307 11.83 10.05 -3.83
CA LEU A 307 13.15 9.43 -3.92
C LEU A 307 13.43 8.87 -5.33
N TYR A 308 12.44 8.23 -5.95
CA TYR A 308 12.55 7.77 -7.34
C TYR A 308 12.72 8.95 -8.31
N THR A 309 11.94 10.02 -8.16
CA THR A 309 12.06 11.21 -9.05
C THR A 309 13.38 11.97 -8.88
N GLU A 310 14.03 11.83 -7.73
CA GLU A 310 15.39 12.32 -7.48
C GLU A 310 16.46 11.39 -8.06
N GLY A 311 16.09 10.17 -8.47
CA GLY A 311 16.96 9.16 -9.05
C GLY A 311 17.67 8.29 -8.01
N LEU A 312 17.21 8.27 -6.75
CA LEU A 312 17.87 7.58 -5.63
C LEU A 312 17.43 6.12 -5.48
N ILE A 313 16.18 5.81 -5.84
CA ILE A 313 15.66 4.44 -5.84
C ILE A 313 15.00 4.11 -7.19
N SER A 314 14.81 2.83 -7.45
CA SER A 314 14.00 2.36 -8.57
C SER A 314 12.52 2.64 -8.36
N TYR A 315 11.76 2.51 -9.46
CA TYR A 315 10.35 2.83 -9.51
C TYR A 315 9.56 2.05 -8.44
N PRO A 316 8.87 2.73 -7.52
CA PRO A 316 8.38 2.09 -6.31
C PRO A 316 7.07 1.31 -6.51
N ARG A 317 6.36 1.47 -7.64
CA ARG A 317 5.09 0.77 -7.89
C ARG A 317 5.34 -0.56 -8.58
N THR A 318 6.01 -1.47 -7.88
CA THR A 318 6.33 -2.82 -8.37
C THR A 318 5.77 -3.88 -7.42
N SER A 319 5.31 -4.99 -7.99
CA SER A 319 4.98 -6.21 -7.23
C SER A 319 6.17 -7.18 -7.14
N SER A 320 7.26 -6.88 -7.86
CA SER A 320 8.41 -7.77 -7.97
C SER A 320 9.22 -7.80 -6.69
N GLN A 321 9.67 -9.00 -6.34
CA GLN A 321 10.70 -9.25 -5.35
C GLN A 321 11.98 -9.80 -6.02
N GLN A 322 12.14 -9.56 -7.33
CA GLN A 322 13.30 -9.94 -8.12
C GLN A 322 14.23 -8.75 -8.37
N ILE A 323 15.52 -8.93 -8.09
CA ILE A 323 16.59 -8.09 -8.62
C ILE A 323 17.38 -8.95 -9.62
N PRO A 324 17.16 -8.78 -10.94
CA PRO A 324 17.90 -9.54 -11.95
C PRO A 324 19.33 -9.01 -12.13
N ASP A 325 20.21 -9.84 -12.71
CA ASP A 325 21.63 -9.48 -12.96
C ASP A 325 21.79 -8.24 -13.86
N SER A 326 20.80 -7.94 -14.71
CA SER A 326 20.77 -6.75 -15.56
C SER A 326 20.72 -5.42 -14.79
N ILE A 327 20.46 -5.44 -13.48
CA ILE A 327 20.52 -4.27 -12.60
C ILE A 327 21.95 -3.89 -12.23
N GLU A 328 22.93 -4.76 -12.50
CA GLU A 328 24.35 -4.52 -12.19
C GLU A 328 24.57 -4.17 -10.70
N TYR A 329 23.90 -4.88 -9.78
CA TYR A 329 23.91 -4.59 -8.35
C TYR A 329 25.31 -4.46 -7.72
N LYS A 330 26.35 -5.08 -8.31
CA LYS A 330 27.74 -4.88 -7.88
C LYS A 330 28.21 -3.43 -8.04
N LYS A 331 27.80 -2.75 -9.12
CA LYS A 331 28.06 -1.31 -9.35
C LYS A 331 27.35 -0.48 -8.27
N ILE A 332 26.07 -0.76 -8.03
CA ILE A 332 25.27 -0.09 -6.99
C ILE A 332 25.92 -0.22 -5.61
N ILE A 333 26.33 -1.43 -5.20
CA ILE A 333 27.00 -1.66 -3.90
C ILE A 333 28.35 -0.90 -3.85
N LYS A 334 29.10 -0.86 -4.96
CA LYS A 334 30.35 -0.09 -5.05
C LYS A 334 30.10 1.41 -4.86
N ASP A 335 29.05 1.95 -5.46
CA ASP A 335 28.73 3.37 -5.36
C ASP A 335 28.28 3.73 -3.93
N LEU A 336 27.41 2.90 -3.34
CA LEU A 336 27.01 3.00 -1.93
C LEU A 336 28.20 2.92 -0.95
N ALA A 337 29.31 2.28 -1.33
CA ALA A 337 30.50 2.19 -0.48
C ALA A 337 31.21 3.53 -0.23
N HIS A 338 30.87 4.58 -0.99
CA HIS A 338 31.37 5.94 -0.80
C HIS A 338 30.52 6.76 0.19
N ASN A 339 29.36 6.25 0.60
CA ASN A 339 28.56 6.85 1.67
C ASN A 339 28.99 6.26 3.02
N GLU A 340 29.32 7.10 4.00
CA GLU A 340 29.82 6.67 5.32
C GLU A 340 28.84 5.73 6.04
N ASP A 341 27.53 5.97 5.94
CA ASP A 341 26.48 5.19 6.60
C ASP A 341 26.44 3.74 6.07
N PHE A 342 26.83 3.51 4.81
CA PHE A 342 26.77 2.20 4.14
C PHE A 342 28.15 1.58 3.82
N ALA A 343 29.23 2.35 3.96
CA ALA A 343 30.57 1.99 3.52
C ALA A 343 31.07 0.64 4.07
N LYS A 344 30.87 0.40 5.36
CA LYS A 344 31.32 -0.83 6.04
C LYS A 344 30.71 -2.07 5.39
N HIS A 345 29.37 -2.12 5.36
CA HIS A 345 28.61 -3.27 4.87
C HIS A 345 28.76 -3.46 3.35
N SER A 346 28.80 -2.38 2.58
CA SER A 346 29.05 -2.45 1.14
C SER A 346 30.43 -3.04 0.82
N LYS A 347 31.48 -2.59 1.51
CA LYS A 347 32.85 -3.13 1.33
C LYS A 347 32.96 -4.59 1.74
N GLU A 348 32.24 -5.00 2.77
CA GLU A 348 32.16 -6.41 3.21
C GLU A 348 31.53 -7.28 2.12
N LEU A 349 30.37 -6.88 1.58
CA LEU A 349 29.70 -7.60 0.50
C LEU A 349 30.56 -7.70 -0.77
N LEU A 350 31.29 -6.63 -1.12
CA LEU A 350 32.16 -6.61 -2.30
C LEU A 350 33.36 -7.58 -2.20
N ARG A 351 33.70 -8.07 -1.00
CA ARG A 351 34.73 -9.11 -0.80
C ARG A 351 34.21 -10.52 -1.06
N LYS A 352 32.88 -10.72 -1.13
CA LYS A 352 32.31 -12.03 -1.43
C LYS A 352 32.65 -12.44 -2.86
N SER A 353 32.99 -13.72 -3.05
CA SER A 353 33.30 -14.28 -4.36
C SER A 353 32.10 -14.26 -5.31
N LYS A 354 30.88 -14.41 -4.76
CA LYS A 354 29.62 -14.35 -5.48
C LYS A 354 28.63 -13.47 -4.73
N LEU A 355 28.07 -12.49 -5.45
CA LEU A 355 26.93 -11.70 -5.00
C LEU A 355 25.68 -12.27 -5.67
N LYS A 356 24.69 -12.65 -4.87
CA LYS A 356 23.37 -13.06 -5.37
C LYS A 356 22.32 -12.59 -4.37
N PRO A 357 21.29 -11.84 -4.80
CA PRO A 357 20.23 -11.43 -3.90
C PRO A 357 19.33 -12.63 -3.56
N ASN A 358 18.81 -12.67 -2.35
CA ASN A 358 17.75 -13.61 -1.97
C ASN A 358 16.40 -13.17 -2.58
N ASN A 359 16.22 -13.41 -3.88
CA ASN A 359 15.00 -13.03 -4.58
C ASN A 359 13.76 -13.78 -4.05
N GLY A 360 12.62 -13.08 -4.01
CA GLY A 360 11.35 -13.66 -3.59
C GLY A 360 10.66 -14.52 -4.66
N LYS A 361 9.37 -14.78 -4.48
CA LYS A 361 8.55 -15.51 -5.47
C LYS A 361 7.76 -14.60 -6.40
N LYS A 362 7.50 -13.36 -5.97
CA LYS A 362 6.69 -12.42 -6.75
C LYS A 362 7.53 -11.78 -7.86
N GLU A 363 6.92 -11.62 -9.02
CA GLU A 363 7.53 -11.02 -10.20
C GLU A 363 6.63 -9.90 -10.75
N ASP A 364 7.21 -9.01 -11.53
CA ASP A 364 6.52 -7.98 -12.28
C ASP A 364 7.20 -7.89 -13.64
N LYS A 365 6.43 -7.96 -14.72
CA LYS A 365 6.97 -8.03 -16.09
C LYS A 365 7.74 -6.76 -16.47
N ALA A 366 7.36 -5.62 -15.91
CA ALA A 366 7.89 -4.32 -16.28
C ALA A 366 9.03 -3.85 -15.37
N HIS A 367 8.99 -4.24 -14.09
CA HIS A 367 9.85 -3.65 -13.07
C HIS A 367 10.55 -4.68 -12.19
N PRO A 368 11.83 -4.45 -11.86
CA PRO A 368 12.49 -5.16 -10.78
C PRO A 368 11.87 -4.76 -9.42
N ALA A 369 12.35 -5.38 -8.35
CA ALA A 369 12.07 -4.94 -6.99
C ALA A 369 12.58 -3.52 -6.71
N ILE A 370 12.10 -2.91 -5.64
CA ILE A 370 12.55 -1.59 -5.16
C ILE A 370 13.99 -1.74 -4.62
N HIS A 371 14.91 -0.97 -5.19
CA HIS A 371 16.34 -0.99 -4.84
C HIS A 371 16.94 0.42 -4.99
N PRO A 372 18.04 0.75 -4.28
CA PRO A 372 18.76 2.00 -4.48
C PRO A 372 19.47 1.99 -5.83
N THR A 373 19.66 3.15 -6.46
CA THR A 373 20.34 3.26 -7.75
C THR A 373 21.86 3.37 -7.63
N GLY A 374 22.37 3.66 -6.44
CA GLY A 374 23.78 3.97 -6.18
C GLY A 374 24.09 5.48 -6.23
N GLU A 375 23.16 6.30 -6.74
CA GLU A 375 23.28 7.76 -6.69
C GLU A 375 23.30 8.24 -5.24
N LEU A 376 24.25 9.12 -4.91
CA LEU A 376 24.42 9.66 -3.56
C LEU A 376 23.85 11.07 -3.50
N ALA A 377 22.96 11.31 -2.54
CA ALA A 377 22.41 12.64 -2.27
C ALA A 377 22.30 12.90 -0.77
N ASP A 378 22.37 14.18 -0.41
CA ASP A 378 22.10 14.67 0.93
C ASP A 378 20.59 14.89 1.11
N ILE A 379 19.90 13.88 1.65
CA ILE A 379 18.45 13.91 1.89
C ILE A 379 18.19 14.65 3.20
N LYS A 380 17.67 15.88 3.09
CA LYS A 380 17.44 16.77 4.24
C LYS A 380 16.23 16.39 5.09
N ASP A 381 15.16 15.90 4.47
CA ASP A 381 13.95 15.49 5.20
C ASP A 381 14.21 14.15 5.91
N LYS A 382 14.01 14.14 7.23
CA LYS A 382 14.31 12.97 8.07
C LYS A 382 13.51 11.74 7.67
N LYS A 383 12.21 11.87 7.37
CA LYS A 383 11.37 10.73 6.99
C LYS A 383 11.80 10.15 5.64
N SER A 384 12.18 11.02 4.71
CA SER A 384 12.72 10.64 3.41
C SER A 384 14.07 9.93 3.54
N LYS A 385 14.96 10.44 4.41
CA LYS A 385 16.23 9.78 4.73
C LYS A 385 15.99 8.42 5.38
N ASP A 386 15.14 8.34 6.40
CA ASP A 386 14.83 7.08 7.10
C ASP A 386 14.22 6.03 6.14
N LEU A 387 13.37 6.44 5.18
CA LEU A 387 12.82 5.51 4.18
C LEU A 387 13.87 5.07 3.16
N TYR A 388 14.74 5.99 2.71
CA TYR A 388 15.87 5.65 1.84
C TYR A 388 16.83 4.66 2.52
N ASP A 389 17.20 4.92 3.77
CA ASP A 389 18.02 4.02 4.58
C ASP A 389 17.39 2.63 4.68
N LEU A 390 16.07 2.55 4.92
CA LEU A 390 15.35 1.27 4.96
C LEU A 390 15.48 0.52 3.63
N VAL A 391 15.33 1.20 2.49
CA VAL A 391 15.52 0.60 1.15
C VAL A 391 16.95 0.11 0.96
N VAL A 392 17.96 0.91 1.33
CA VAL A 392 19.38 0.54 1.19
C VAL A 392 19.74 -0.65 2.09
N HIS A 393 19.37 -0.62 3.37
CA HIS A 393 19.64 -1.71 4.30
C HIS A 393 18.93 -3.00 3.90
N ARG A 394 17.69 -2.92 3.39
CA ARG A 394 17.00 -4.09 2.82
C ARG A 394 17.77 -4.64 1.62
N PHE A 395 18.15 -3.78 0.68
CA PHE A 395 18.88 -4.18 -0.52
C PHE A 395 20.19 -4.87 -0.15
N LEU A 396 21.03 -4.27 0.70
CA LEU A 396 22.29 -4.87 1.15
C LEU A 396 22.05 -6.20 1.87
N ALA A 397 21.06 -6.27 2.75
CA ALA A 397 20.72 -7.49 3.47
C ALA A 397 20.38 -8.66 2.55
N THR A 398 19.79 -8.42 1.37
CA THR A 398 19.44 -9.49 0.42
C THR A 398 20.66 -10.28 -0.07
N PHE A 399 21.87 -9.73 0.01
CA PHE A 399 23.13 -10.38 -0.39
C PHE A 399 23.90 -11.01 0.79
N GLY A 400 23.37 -10.86 2.02
CA GLY A 400 23.94 -11.45 3.22
C GLY A 400 23.86 -12.98 3.21
N ASP A 401 24.67 -13.61 4.05
CA ASP A 401 24.53 -15.04 4.31
C ASP A 401 23.36 -15.31 5.26
N ASP A 402 22.85 -16.54 5.24
CA ASP A 402 21.86 -17.00 6.20
C ASP A 402 22.35 -16.73 7.63
N ALA A 403 21.48 -16.18 8.47
CA ALA A 403 21.73 -16.15 9.90
C ALA A 403 21.45 -17.53 10.49
N VAL A 404 22.27 -18.01 11.41
CA VAL A 404 22.01 -19.25 12.15
C VAL A 404 21.43 -18.87 13.51
N ARG A 405 20.22 -19.34 13.78
CA ARG A 405 19.56 -19.14 15.07
C ARG A 405 19.35 -20.48 15.75
N GLU A 406 19.49 -20.49 17.06
CA GLU A 406 19.31 -21.68 17.90
C GLU A 406 18.12 -21.45 18.82
N THR A 407 17.20 -22.40 18.82
CA THR A 407 16.14 -22.49 19.80
C THR A 407 16.49 -23.59 20.80
N ASN A 408 16.59 -23.22 22.08
CA ASN A 408 16.78 -24.14 23.19
C ASN A 408 15.45 -24.36 23.89
N THR A 409 15.00 -25.60 23.94
CA THR A 409 13.77 -26.02 24.64
C THR A 409 14.16 -26.92 25.79
N VAL A 410 13.84 -26.51 27.01
CA VAL A 410 14.12 -27.25 28.25
C VAL A 410 12.82 -27.82 28.78
N LYS A 411 12.73 -29.15 28.86
CA LYS A 411 11.61 -29.87 29.48
C LYS A 411 11.99 -30.24 30.91
N ILE A 412 11.13 -29.87 31.85
CA ILE A 412 11.32 -30.05 33.28
C ILE A 412 10.18 -30.93 33.79
N ASP A 413 10.52 -32.02 34.46
CA ASP A 413 9.57 -32.88 35.16
C ASP A 413 9.44 -32.43 36.62
N VAL A 414 8.20 -32.28 37.06
CA VAL A 414 7.85 -32.08 38.47
C VAL A 414 6.79 -33.10 38.85
N ASN A 415 7.23 -34.31 39.22
CA ASN A 415 6.33 -35.41 39.64
C ASN A 415 5.33 -35.78 38.53
N ASN A 416 5.85 -36.03 37.32
CA ASN A 416 5.11 -36.31 36.08
C ASN A 416 4.32 -35.13 35.49
N GLU A 417 4.35 -33.95 36.09
CA GLU A 417 3.86 -32.72 35.46
C GLU A 417 5.00 -32.08 34.65
N LYS A 418 4.77 -31.83 33.36
CA LYS A 418 5.80 -31.38 32.43
C LYS A 418 5.73 -29.87 32.19
N PHE A 419 6.87 -29.21 32.34
CA PHE A 419 7.02 -27.78 32.11
C PHE A 419 8.06 -27.52 31.01
N ILE A 420 7.85 -26.48 30.21
CA ILE A 420 8.67 -26.12 29.07
C ILE A 420 9.15 -24.68 29.22
N ALA A 421 10.47 -24.49 29.13
CA ALA A 421 11.10 -23.19 28.94
C ALA A 421 11.74 -23.14 27.55
N LYS A 422 11.61 -22.01 26.86
CA LYS A 422 12.10 -21.85 25.49
C LYS A 422 12.85 -20.54 25.32
N GLY A 423 14.13 -20.63 24.97
CA GLY A 423 14.95 -19.50 24.55
C GLY A 423 15.27 -19.58 23.06
N THR A 424 15.46 -18.44 22.42
CA THR A 424 15.98 -18.40 21.05
C THR A 424 17.04 -17.32 20.95
N ARG A 425 18.21 -17.70 20.44
CA ARG A 425 19.34 -16.80 20.27
C ARG A 425 19.92 -16.86 18.88
N THR A 426 20.65 -15.82 18.51
CA THR A 426 21.44 -15.79 17.29
C THR A 426 22.83 -16.38 17.54
N VAL A 427 23.17 -17.45 16.81
CA VAL A 427 24.49 -18.12 16.86
C VAL A 427 25.44 -17.50 15.85
N ASN A 428 24.96 -17.30 14.62
CA ASN A 428 25.67 -16.57 13.58
C ASN A 428 24.75 -15.47 13.04
N PRO A 429 25.15 -14.18 13.13
CA PRO A 429 24.28 -13.08 12.73
C PRO A 429 24.02 -13.00 11.22
N GLY A 430 24.86 -13.59 10.36
CA GLY A 430 24.63 -13.58 8.90
C GLY A 430 24.25 -12.18 8.37
N TRP A 431 23.10 -12.07 7.71
CA TRP A 431 22.56 -10.82 7.17
C TRP A 431 22.08 -9.78 8.21
N HIS A 432 21.93 -10.14 9.48
CA HIS A 432 21.39 -9.26 10.53
C HIS A 432 22.06 -7.88 10.59
N PRO A 433 23.41 -7.74 10.57
CA PRO A 433 24.07 -6.44 10.63
C PRO A 433 23.80 -5.58 9.39
N LEU A 434 23.58 -6.21 8.23
CA LEU A 434 23.26 -5.52 6.97
C LEU A 434 21.89 -4.85 7.03
N TYR A 435 20.91 -5.45 7.71
CA TYR A 435 19.60 -4.84 7.93
C TYR A 435 19.60 -3.84 9.10
N GLY A 436 20.59 -3.96 9.98
CA GLY A 436 20.94 -2.95 10.99
C GLY A 436 19.79 -2.61 11.92
N ARG A 437 19.54 -1.31 12.12
CA ARG A 437 18.52 -0.78 13.06
C ARG A 437 17.08 -1.20 12.74
N PHE A 438 16.82 -1.73 11.55
CA PHE A 438 15.49 -2.17 11.14
C PHE A 438 15.20 -3.62 11.53
N LEU A 439 16.23 -4.37 11.95
CA LEU A 439 16.08 -5.72 12.45
C LEU A 439 15.22 -5.74 13.73
N ASN A 440 14.29 -6.69 13.80
CA ASN A 440 13.46 -6.91 14.97
C ASN A 440 13.43 -8.40 15.28
N LEU A 441 14.23 -8.79 16.28
CA LEU A 441 14.35 -10.16 16.75
C LEU A 441 14.14 -10.19 18.26
N LYS A 442 13.44 -11.22 18.73
CA LYS A 442 13.45 -11.58 20.15
C LYS A 442 14.68 -12.46 20.39
N GLU A 443 15.57 -11.99 21.26
CA GLU A 443 16.73 -12.72 21.76
C GLU A 443 16.44 -13.11 23.22
N GLU A 444 16.48 -14.40 23.51
CA GLU A 444 16.18 -14.95 24.83
C GLU A 444 17.12 -16.11 25.08
N GLU A 445 18.13 -15.89 25.91
CA GLU A 445 19.07 -16.93 26.33
C GLU A 445 18.60 -17.59 27.62
N LEU A 446 18.54 -18.93 27.59
CA LEU A 446 18.39 -19.72 28.81
C LEU A 446 19.76 -19.89 29.48
N PRO A 447 19.80 -19.99 30.82
CA PRO A 447 21.04 -20.24 31.54
C PRO A 447 21.66 -21.59 31.15
N SER A 448 22.92 -21.82 31.54
CA SER A 448 23.57 -23.13 31.38
C SER A 448 22.92 -24.16 32.31
N LEU A 449 22.48 -25.28 31.73
CA LEU A 449 21.71 -26.33 32.38
C LEU A 449 22.22 -27.71 31.92
N LYS A 450 21.98 -28.75 32.72
CA LYS A 450 22.30 -30.15 32.39
C LYS A 450 21.07 -31.05 32.54
N GLU A 451 20.95 -32.06 31.70
CA GLU A 451 19.95 -33.12 31.89
C GLU A 451 20.19 -33.86 33.21
N GLY A 452 19.11 -34.19 33.91
CA GLY A 452 19.12 -34.75 35.26
C GLY A 452 19.41 -33.73 36.37
N GLU A 453 19.66 -32.46 36.04
CA GLU A 453 19.88 -31.42 37.04
C GLU A 453 18.60 -31.11 37.83
N GLU A 454 18.71 -31.06 39.16
CA GLU A 454 17.62 -30.63 40.04
C GLU A 454 17.60 -29.10 40.15
N LEU A 455 16.44 -28.50 39.91
CA LEU A 455 16.18 -27.07 40.08
C LEU A 455 15.44 -26.82 41.40
N LYS A 456 15.80 -25.72 42.08
CA LYS A 456 15.07 -25.31 43.28
C LYS A 456 13.77 -24.64 42.87
N VAL A 457 12.64 -25.28 43.17
CA VAL A 457 11.32 -24.68 42.98
C VAL A 457 11.14 -23.55 43.99
N ASN A 458 11.03 -22.33 43.50
CA ASN A 458 10.73 -21.16 44.33
C ASN A 458 9.22 -21.01 44.48
N GLU A 459 8.49 -21.12 43.38
CA GLU A 459 7.03 -20.94 43.35
C GLU A 459 6.42 -21.65 42.14
N ILE A 460 5.15 -22.06 42.26
CA ILE A 460 4.32 -22.48 41.12
C ILE A 460 3.08 -21.60 41.14
N LYS A 461 2.88 -20.82 40.09
CA LYS A 461 1.78 -19.86 39.96
C LYS A 461 0.75 -20.35 38.96
N ILE A 462 -0.51 -20.12 39.28
CA ILE A 462 -1.61 -20.23 38.33
C ILE A 462 -1.97 -18.82 37.90
N HIS A 463 -1.83 -18.55 36.60
CA HIS A 463 -2.24 -17.29 35.99
C HIS A 463 -3.63 -17.47 35.41
N ALA A 464 -4.60 -16.73 35.96
CA ALA A 464 -5.92 -16.64 35.34
C ALA A 464 -5.84 -15.66 34.17
N GLN A 465 -6.11 -16.16 32.98
CA GLN A 465 -6.08 -15.42 31.74
C GLN A 465 -7.43 -15.49 31.05
N GLU A 466 -7.60 -14.60 30.09
CA GLU A 466 -8.82 -14.48 29.30
C GLU A 466 -8.47 -14.37 27.83
N THR A 467 -9.19 -15.13 27.00
CA THR A 467 -8.99 -15.06 25.55
C THR A 467 -9.31 -13.65 25.07
N GLN A 468 -8.53 -13.14 24.12
CA GLN A 468 -8.68 -11.78 23.62
C GLN A 468 -9.33 -11.80 22.24
N PRO A 469 -10.16 -10.80 21.91
CA PRO A 469 -10.71 -10.68 20.57
C PRO A 469 -9.59 -10.49 19.53
N PRO A 470 -9.84 -10.80 18.25
CA PRO A 470 -8.87 -10.55 17.20
C PRO A 470 -8.48 -9.07 17.16
N LYS A 471 -7.21 -8.77 16.90
CA LYS A 471 -6.75 -7.38 16.84
C LYS A 471 -7.39 -6.66 15.64
N ARG A 472 -7.78 -5.40 15.83
CA ARG A 472 -8.15 -4.51 14.72
C ARG A 472 -7.02 -4.41 13.70
N TYR A 473 -7.39 -4.20 12.45
CA TYR A 473 -6.41 -3.92 11.41
C TYR A 473 -5.72 -2.58 11.68
N THR A 474 -4.43 -2.51 11.42
CA THR A 474 -3.70 -1.27 11.14
C THR A 474 -3.71 -0.98 9.62
N PRO A 475 -3.41 0.25 9.18
CA PRO A 475 -3.24 0.58 7.75
C PRO A 475 -2.33 -0.37 6.99
N ALA A 476 -1.25 -0.83 7.63
CA ALA A 476 -0.35 -1.83 7.05
C ALA A 476 -1.03 -3.20 6.91
N SER A 477 -1.63 -3.72 7.98
CA SER A 477 -2.24 -5.05 7.96
C SER A 477 -3.47 -5.16 7.04
N ILE A 478 -4.25 -4.08 6.86
CA ILE A 478 -5.38 -4.09 5.91
C ILE A 478 -4.88 -4.13 4.47
N ILE A 479 -3.80 -3.41 4.12
CA ILE A 479 -3.19 -3.48 2.78
C ILE A 479 -2.68 -4.89 2.51
N LYS A 480 -2.03 -5.54 3.49
CA LYS A 480 -1.61 -6.94 3.37
C LYS A 480 -2.81 -7.86 3.12
N LYS A 481 -3.92 -7.65 3.83
CA LYS A 481 -5.15 -8.43 3.63
C LYS A 481 -5.72 -8.22 2.22
N MET A 482 -5.85 -6.96 1.77
CA MET A 482 -6.33 -6.62 0.42
C MET A 482 -5.46 -7.25 -0.68
N GLU A 483 -4.14 -7.22 -0.52
CA GLU A 483 -3.23 -7.91 -1.44
C GLU A 483 -3.47 -9.42 -1.47
N SER A 484 -3.61 -10.06 -0.30
CA SER A 484 -3.76 -11.53 -0.21
C SER A 484 -5.03 -12.06 -0.87
N ILE A 485 -6.08 -11.23 -0.97
CA ILE A 485 -7.36 -11.60 -1.60
C ILE A 485 -7.48 -11.03 -3.02
N GLY A 486 -6.49 -10.28 -3.51
CA GLY A 486 -6.47 -9.77 -4.88
C GLY A 486 -7.40 -8.58 -5.13
N ILE A 487 -7.70 -7.74 -4.13
CA ILE A 487 -8.51 -6.53 -4.35
C ILE A 487 -7.65 -5.26 -4.38
N GLY A 488 -7.86 -4.44 -5.40
CA GLY A 488 -7.06 -3.26 -5.68
C GLY A 488 -5.61 -3.61 -6.09
N THR A 489 -4.91 -2.63 -6.64
CA THR A 489 -3.53 -2.81 -7.11
C THR A 489 -2.52 -2.28 -6.10
N LYS A 490 -1.25 -2.63 -6.29
CA LYS A 490 -0.11 -2.11 -5.50
C LYS A 490 -0.16 -0.58 -5.32
N ALA A 491 -0.64 0.15 -6.33
CA ALA A 491 -0.69 1.61 -6.34
C ALA A 491 -1.97 2.21 -5.71
N THR A 492 -3.09 1.48 -5.65
CA THR A 492 -4.40 2.05 -5.29
C THR A 492 -4.84 1.73 -3.86
N ARG A 493 -4.38 0.62 -3.27
CA ARG A 493 -4.83 0.16 -1.94
C ARG A 493 -4.70 1.23 -0.85
N SER A 494 -3.56 1.91 -0.76
CA SER A 494 -3.36 2.94 0.27
C SER A 494 -4.29 4.16 0.08
N GLU A 495 -4.62 4.52 -1.16
CA GLU A 495 -5.54 5.62 -1.45
C GLU A 495 -6.99 5.25 -1.14
N ILE A 496 -7.37 4.00 -1.40
CA ILE A 496 -8.69 3.44 -1.05
C ILE A 496 -8.90 3.50 0.46
N ILE A 497 -7.92 3.05 1.25
CA ILE A 497 -7.99 3.12 2.72
C ILE A 497 -8.07 4.57 3.21
N GLN A 498 -7.25 5.47 2.63
CA GLN A 498 -7.34 6.89 2.97
C GLN A 498 -8.74 7.47 2.66
N THR A 499 -9.33 7.07 1.53
CA THR A 499 -10.69 7.52 1.16
C THR A 499 -11.74 7.06 2.16
N LEU A 500 -11.61 5.86 2.73
CA LEU A 500 -12.52 5.38 3.77
C LEU A 500 -12.41 6.21 5.06
N PHE A 501 -11.20 6.63 5.44
CA PHE A 501 -10.97 7.57 6.54
C PHE A 501 -11.59 8.94 6.24
N ASP A 502 -11.28 9.51 5.07
CA ASP A 502 -11.74 10.85 4.68
C ASP A 502 -13.28 10.96 4.62
N ARG A 503 -13.96 9.83 4.39
CA ARG A 503 -15.43 9.71 4.35
C ARG A 503 -16.05 9.30 5.69
N ASN A 504 -15.26 9.17 6.76
CA ASN A 504 -15.70 8.75 8.09
C ASN A 504 -16.39 7.37 8.12
N TYR A 505 -16.05 6.46 7.21
CA TYR A 505 -16.48 5.07 7.32
C TYR A 505 -15.64 4.29 8.34
N ILE A 506 -14.40 4.73 8.54
CA ILE A 506 -13.44 4.15 9.49
C ILE A 506 -12.72 5.28 10.24
N SER A 507 -12.21 4.96 11.43
CA SER A 507 -11.47 5.88 12.30
C SER A 507 -10.30 5.18 12.99
N ASP A 508 -9.46 5.97 13.64
CA ASP A 508 -8.34 5.56 14.50
C ASP A 508 -7.18 4.83 13.79
N ASP A 509 -6.01 4.78 14.45
CA ASP A 509 -4.83 4.07 13.94
C ASP A 509 -5.02 2.54 13.96
N HIS A 510 -5.67 2.04 15.01
CA HIS A 510 -6.22 0.70 15.05
C HIS A 510 -7.63 0.76 14.48
N ILE A 511 -7.70 0.55 13.17
CA ILE A 511 -8.85 0.85 12.32
C ILE A 511 -10.12 0.27 12.93
N LYS A 512 -11.00 1.16 13.34
CA LYS A 512 -12.35 0.88 13.82
C LYS A 512 -13.35 1.24 12.73
N ALA A 513 -14.35 0.39 12.50
CA ALA A 513 -15.49 0.76 11.67
C ALA A 513 -16.40 1.73 12.45
N THR A 514 -16.79 2.85 11.83
CA THR A 514 -17.78 3.76 12.42
C THR A 514 -19.19 3.18 12.28
N GLU A 515 -20.16 3.73 13.00
CA GLU A 515 -21.56 3.32 12.85
C GLU A 515 -22.04 3.47 11.40
N LEU A 516 -21.66 4.56 10.72
CA LEU A 516 -21.91 4.75 9.30
C LEU A 516 -21.27 3.63 8.46
N GLY A 517 -20.03 3.24 8.74
CA GLY A 517 -19.36 2.13 8.05
C GLY A 517 -20.10 0.81 8.22
N ILE A 518 -20.41 0.44 9.46
CA ILE A 518 -21.14 -0.79 9.82
C ILE A 518 -22.51 -0.79 9.14
N LYS A 519 -23.31 0.26 9.31
CA LYS A 519 -24.65 0.35 8.73
C LYS A 519 -24.64 0.35 7.22
N THR A 520 -23.62 0.96 6.59
CA THR A 520 -23.46 0.92 5.14
C THR A 520 -23.28 -0.51 4.66
N ILE A 521 -22.40 -1.29 5.30
CA ILE A 521 -22.20 -2.69 4.94
C ILE A 521 -23.45 -3.53 5.23
N GLU A 522 -24.06 -3.43 6.42
CA GLU A 522 -25.31 -4.15 6.73
C GLU A 522 -26.42 -3.90 5.70
N THR A 523 -26.60 -2.65 5.32
CA THR A 523 -27.64 -2.25 4.37
C THR A 523 -27.36 -2.81 2.98
N LEU A 524 -26.10 -2.72 2.52
CA LEU A 524 -25.70 -3.27 1.24
C LEU A 524 -25.77 -4.80 1.23
N GLU A 525 -25.31 -5.49 2.28
CA GLU A 525 -25.41 -6.95 2.42
C GLU A 525 -26.85 -7.43 2.32
N LYS A 526 -27.78 -6.69 2.93
CA LYS A 526 -29.19 -7.06 2.97
C LYS A 526 -29.92 -6.86 1.64
N TYR A 527 -29.65 -5.77 0.93
CA TYR A 527 -30.45 -5.36 -0.23
C TYR A 527 -29.75 -5.53 -1.57
N THR A 528 -28.42 -5.41 -1.60
CA THR A 528 -27.60 -5.39 -2.83
C THR A 528 -26.17 -5.89 -2.54
N PRO A 529 -26.00 -7.15 -2.11
CA PRO A 529 -24.71 -7.70 -1.67
C PRO A 529 -23.64 -7.68 -2.78
N GLU A 530 -24.05 -7.68 -4.04
CA GLU A 530 -23.17 -7.65 -5.22
C GLU A 530 -22.27 -6.40 -5.25
N ILE A 531 -22.70 -5.27 -4.65
CA ILE A 531 -21.92 -4.02 -4.57
C ILE A 531 -20.64 -4.18 -3.75
N ILE A 532 -20.65 -5.10 -2.79
CA ILE A 532 -19.56 -5.31 -1.82
C ILE A 532 -18.94 -6.70 -1.96
N ASP A 533 -19.13 -7.34 -3.12
CA ASP A 533 -18.55 -8.64 -3.40
C ASP A 533 -17.07 -8.53 -3.78
N GLU A 534 -16.23 -9.16 -2.97
CA GLU A 534 -14.79 -9.29 -3.20
C GLU A 534 -14.49 -10.08 -4.49
N LYS A 535 -15.31 -11.09 -4.81
CA LYS A 535 -15.09 -11.94 -5.98
C LYS A 535 -15.34 -11.18 -7.28
N LEU A 536 -16.44 -10.44 -7.38
CA LEU A 536 -16.70 -9.55 -8.52
C LEU A 536 -15.59 -8.49 -8.67
N THR A 537 -15.11 -7.96 -7.56
CA THR A 537 -14.01 -6.98 -7.58
C THR A 537 -12.73 -7.59 -8.13
N LYS A 538 -12.37 -8.79 -7.67
CA LYS A 538 -11.20 -9.54 -8.14
C LYS A 538 -11.34 -9.94 -9.60
N HIS A 539 -12.51 -10.40 -10.03
CA HIS A 539 -12.81 -10.72 -11.44
C HIS A 539 -12.43 -9.56 -12.37
N PHE A 540 -12.88 -8.34 -12.06
CA PHE A 540 -12.48 -7.18 -12.85
C PHE A 540 -11.00 -6.79 -12.72
N GLU A 541 -10.30 -7.15 -11.63
CA GLU A 541 -8.85 -6.96 -11.56
C GLU A 541 -8.13 -7.94 -12.49
N ASP A 542 -8.53 -9.21 -12.48
CA ASP A 542 -8.00 -10.28 -13.34
C ASP A 542 -8.25 -9.96 -14.83
N ASP A 543 -9.44 -9.44 -15.17
CA ASP A 543 -9.77 -8.94 -16.51
C ASP A 543 -8.80 -7.84 -16.99
N MET A 544 -8.34 -6.94 -16.11
CA MET A 544 -7.37 -5.90 -16.50
C MET A 544 -5.99 -6.49 -16.76
N GLU A 545 -5.62 -7.59 -16.11
CA GLU A 545 -4.40 -8.34 -16.41
C GLU A 545 -4.54 -9.06 -17.75
N GLU A 546 -5.71 -9.63 -18.05
CA GLU A 546 -5.99 -10.26 -19.35
C GLU A 546 -5.95 -9.27 -20.52
N ILE A 547 -6.41 -8.03 -20.34
CA ILE A 547 -6.23 -6.96 -21.36
C ILE A 547 -4.74 -6.67 -21.56
N GLN A 548 -3.94 -6.55 -20.50
CA GLN A 548 -2.50 -6.29 -20.61
C GLN A 548 -1.77 -7.40 -21.34
N ASP A 549 -2.22 -8.65 -21.16
CA ASP A 549 -1.72 -9.83 -21.86
C ASP A 549 -2.24 -9.96 -23.30
N GLY A 550 -3.14 -9.08 -23.74
CA GLY A 550 -3.76 -9.13 -25.07
C GLY A 550 -4.77 -10.27 -25.25
N LYS A 551 -5.30 -10.81 -24.15
CA LYS A 551 -6.25 -11.95 -24.15
C LYS A 551 -7.71 -11.50 -24.20
N LYS A 552 -8.02 -10.33 -23.65
CA LYS A 552 -9.36 -9.73 -23.64
C LYS A 552 -9.33 -8.30 -24.18
N HIS A 553 -10.50 -7.82 -24.57
CA HIS A 553 -10.71 -6.45 -25.03
C HIS A 553 -11.65 -5.67 -24.10
N LYS A 554 -11.39 -4.37 -24.02
CA LYS A 554 -12.14 -3.38 -23.24
C LYS A 554 -13.64 -3.47 -23.43
N ASP A 555 -14.11 -3.55 -24.68
CA ASP A 555 -15.54 -3.50 -24.99
C ASP A 555 -16.33 -4.68 -24.42
N GLU A 556 -15.69 -5.85 -24.29
CA GLU A 556 -16.29 -7.03 -23.66
C GLU A 556 -16.52 -6.79 -22.18
N ILE A 557 -15.48 -6.38 -21.48
CA ILE A 557 -15.48 -6.16 -20.02
C ILE A 557 -16.41 -5.00 -19.63
N LEU A 558 -16.42 -3.91 -20.43
CA LEU A 558 -17.31 -2.79 -20.17
C LEU A 558 -18.79 -3.14 -20.36
N LYS A 559 -19.13 -3.97 -21.35
CA LYS A 559 -20.50 -4.46 -21.54
C LYS A 559 -20.94 -5.37 -20.39
N GLU A 560 -20.06 -6.26 -19.93
CA GLU A 560 -20.30 -7.09 -18.77
C GLU A 560 -20.57 -6.22 -17.52
N ALA A 561 -19.72 -5.24 -17.28
CA ALA A 561 -19.86 -4.32 -16.16
C ALA A 561 -21.14 -3.47 -16.23
N GLU A 562 -21.50 -2.97 -17.41
CA GLU A 562 -22.75 -2.23 -17.62
C GLU A 562 -23.98 -3.12 -17.33
N HIS A 563 -23.99 -4.35 -17.84
CA HIS A 563 -25.07 -5.29 -17.61
C HIS A 563 -25.21 -5.66 -16.13
N SER A 564 -24.11 -6.08 -15.50
CA SER A 564 -24.06 -6.44 -14.08
C SER A 564 -24.49 -5.28 -13.19
N LEU A 565 -23.93 -4.08 -13.41
CA LEU A 565 -24.25 -2.92 -12.59
C LEU A 565 -25.70 -2.47 -12.79
N THR A 566 -26.27 -2.59 -13.98
CA THR A 566 -27.68 -2.27 -14.23
C THR A 566 -28.60 -3.14 -13.38
N GLN A 567 -28.40 -4.47 -13.38
CA GLN A 567 -29.20 -5.39 -12.57
C GLN A 567 -29.11 -5.06 -11.07
N VAL A 568 -27.91 -4.74 -10.60
CA VAL A 568 -27.68 -4.35 -9.20
C VAL A 568 -28.40 -3.05 -8.85
N LEU A 569 -28.36 -2.06 -9.74
CA LEU A 569 -29.01 -0.76 -9.52
C LEU A 569 -30.53 -0.84 -9.60
N GLU A 570 -31.10 -1.76 -10.40
CA GLU A 570 -32.53 -2.03 -10.41
C GLU A 570 -33.01 -2.57 -9.06
N LYS A 571 -32.32 -3.60 -8.53
CA LYS A 571 -32.56 -4.13 -7.18
C LYS A 571 -32.41 -3.04 -6.10
N PHE A 572 -31.39 -2.19 -6.23
CA PHE A 572 -31.19 -1.05 -5.34
C PHE A 572 -32.40 -0.11 -5.38
N LYS A 573 -32.89 0.21 -6.58
CA LYS A 573 -33.98 1.16 -6.80
C LYS A 573 -35.28 0.70 -6.16
N GLU A 574 -35.58 -0.60 -6.23
CA GLU A 574 -36.75 -1.20 -5.56
C GLU A 574 -36.76 -1.01 -4.04
N LYS A 575 -35.57 -0.90 -3.43
CA LYS A 575 -35.38 -0.75 -1.98
C LYS A 575 -34.85 0.63 -1.58
N GLU A 576 -34.83 1.58 -2.52
CA GLU A 576 -34.14 2.87 -2.39
C GLU A 576 -34.54 3.61 -1.11
N LYS A 577 -35.85 3.72 -0.83
CA LYS A 577 -36.35 4.44 0.37
C LYS A 577 -35.92 3.77 1.68
N LEU A 578 -35.89 2.43 1.73
CA LEU A 578 -35.46 1.67 2.92
C LEU A 578 -33.95 1.82 3.15
N ILE A 579 -33.17 1.69 2.08
CA ILE A 579 -31.72 1.90 2.10
C ILE A 579 -31.42 3.33 2.58
N GLY A 580 -32.08 4.32 1.99
CA GLY A 580 -31.89 5.73 2.32
C GLY A 580 -32.22 6.08 3.77
N ALA A 581 -33.27 5.47 4.33
CA ALA A 581 -33.64 5.67 5.73
C ALA A 581 -32.55 5.15 6.67
N ALA A 582 -32.09 3.91 6.46
CA ALA A 582 -31.04 3.28 7.27
C ALA A 582 -29.73 4.07 7.22
N LEU A 583 -29.29 4.47 6.03
CA LEU A 583 -28.04 5.23 5.86
C LEU A 583 -28.14 6.65 6.40
N GLY A 584 -29.29 7.31 6.25
CA GLY A 584 -29.51 8.67 6.71
C GLY A 584 -29.44 8.79 8.23
N ASP A 585 -29.94 7.78 8.95
CA ASP A 585 -29.89 7.73 10.41
C ASP A 585 -28.47 7.46 10.91
N ALA A 586 -27.79 6.43 10.37
CA ALA A 586 -26.40 6.14 10.74
C ALA A 586 -25.42 7.27 10.40
N TYR A 587 -25.63 8.00 9.30
CA TYR A 587 -24.85 9.19 8.97
C TYR A 587 -25.01 10.27 10.05
N ARG A 588 -26.24 10.50 10.54
CA ARG A 588 -26.50 11.50 11.56
C ARG A 588 -25.83 11.11 12.88
N GLU A 589 -26.00 9.87 13.30
CA GLU A 589 -25.39 9.33 14.54
C GLU A 589 -23.87 9.47 14.51
N THR A 590 -23.23 9.08 13.40
CA THR A 590 -21.79 9.21 13.24
C THR A 590 -21.32 10.67 13.28
N GLN A 591 -22.05 11.60 12.65
CA GLN A 591 -21.70 13.02 12.73
C GLN A 591 -21.90 13.60 14.13
N ASP A 592 -22.94 13.16 14.83
CA ASP A 592 -23.21 13.57 16.21
C ASP A 592 -22.09 13.10 17.14
N GLU A 593 -21.61 11.86 17.00
CA GLU A 593 -20.45 11.36 17.74
C GLU A 593 -19.17 12.15 17.42
N ILE A 594 -18.86 12.38 16.14
CA ILE A 594 -17.67 13.15 15.73
C ILE A 594 -17.72 14.58 16.24
N SER A 595 -18.92 15.19 16.30
CA SER A 595 -19.08 16.55 16.79
C SER A 595 -18.92 16.67 18.31
N LYS A 596 -19.09 15.57 19.06
CA LYS A 596 -19.13 15.59 20.52
C LYS A 596 -17.75 15.89 21.11
N VAL A 597 -17.67 16.94 21.91
CA VAL A 597 -16.43 17.36 22.60
C VAL A 597 -16.35 16.78 24.01
N GLY A 598 -17.50 16.61 24.66
CA GLY A 598 -17.58 16.13 26.03
C GLY A 598 -18.86 16.57 26.70
N LYS A 599 -18.97 16.34 28.01
CA LYS A 599 -20.09 16.83 28.81
C LYS A 599 -19.97 18.33 29.05
N CYS A 600 -21.12 19.00 29.09
CA CYS A 600 -21.21 20.41 29.45
C CYS A 600 -20.61 20.60 30.86
N PRO A 601 -19.61 21.48 31.03
CA PRO A 601 -18.97 21.68 32.33
C PRO A 601 -19.90 22.35 33.34
N GLN A 602 -20.99 22.97 32.88
CA GLN A 602 -21.99 23.60 33.76
C GLN A 602 -23.07 22.64 34.24
N CYS A 603 -23.82 22.00 33.32
CA CYS A 603 -24.91 21.13 33.73
C CYS A 603 -24.49 19.66 33.93
N LYS A 604 -23.31 19.25 33.47
CA LYS A 604 -22.76 17.88 33.52
C LYS A 604 -23.58 16.80 32.81
N GLU A 605 -24.79 17.11 32.34
CA GLU A 605 -25.70 16.17 31.67
C GLU A 605 -25.68 16.31 30.13
N GLY A 606 -25.70 17.55 29.62
CA GLY A 606 -25.72 17.83 28.18
C GLY A 606 -24.38 17.52 27.50
N ASP A 607 -24.44 17.17 26.21
CA ASP A 607 -23.24 16.99 25.38
C ASP A 607 -22.90 18.30 24.64
N ILE A 608 -21.67 18.79 24.77
CA ILE A 608 -21.14 19.88 23.94
C ILE A 608 -20.78 19.33 22.57
N ARG A 609 -21.15 20.05 21.51
CA ARG A 609 -20.94 19.59 20.13
C ARG A 609 -20.39 20.71 19.24
N ILE A 610 -19.40 20.38 18.42
CA ILE A 610 -18.92 21.30 17.40
C ILE A 610 -19.86 21.28 16.18
N ILE A 611 -20.57 22.37 15.97
CA ILE A 611 -21.47 22.56 14.82
C ILE A 611 -20.77 23.43 13.77
N TYR A 612 -20.68 22.94 12.54
CA TYR A 612 -20.19 23.72 11.40
C TYR A 612 -21.34 24.37 10.63
N SER A 613 -21.35 25.71 10.56
CA SER A 613 -22.29 26.45 9.73
C SER A 613 -21.74 26.59 8.31
N ARG A 614 -22.43 26.00 7.33
CA ARG A 614 -22.09 26.19 5.91
C ARG A 614 -22.32 27.64 5.44
N LYS A 615 -23.24 28.38 6.08
CA LYS A 615 -23.58 29.76 5.72
C LYS A 615 -22.45 30.73 6.09
N THR A 616 -21.90 30.59 7.30
CA THR A 616 -20.84 31.47 7.80
C THR A 616 -19.43 30.89 7.64
N LYS A 617 -19.32 29.61 7.27
CA LYS A 617 -18.07 28.83 7.22
C LYS A 617 -17.31 28.78 8.55
N SER A 618 -18.04 28.89 9.67
CA SER A 618 -17.48 28.89 11.03
C SER A 618 -17.93 27.66 11.83
N LYS A 619 -17.12 27.29 12.82
CA LYS A 619 -17.42 26.25 13.82
C LYS A 619 -17.91 26.90 15.11
N PHE A 620 -18.92 26.32 15.74
CA PHE A 620 -19.54 26.75 17.00
C PHE A 620 -19.56 25.58 17.97
N LEU A 621 -19.60 25.85 19.28
CA LEU A 621 -19.76 24.84 20.34
C LEU A 621 -21.21 24.75 20.83
#